data_AF-A0A9D6E3D7-F1
#
_entry.id   AF-A0A9D6E3D7-F1
#
_cell.length_a   1.000
_cell.length_b   1.000
_cell.length_c   1.000
_cell.angle_alpha   90.00
_cell.angle_beta   90.00
_cell.angle_gamma   90.00
#
_symmetry.space_group_name_H-M   'P 1'
#
loop_
_entity.id
_entity.type
_entity.pdbx_description
1 polymer ?
#
loop_
_entity_poly.entity_id
_entity_poly.type
_entity_poly.pdbx_seq_one_letter_code
_entity_poly.pdbx_strand_id
1 'polypeptide(L)'
;MLAVALSLIVVIPVYFMLVYFAWNYREGNKKARYDPHFDHSRLIESIWWGVPLVIITILAIATWRGSHELDPFRPLQADTRPLNIQVVALQWKWLFIYPDYNIATVNLVQFPERTPIAFDVTADAPMNSFWIPQLG
;
A
#
# COMPACT_ATOMS: atom_id res chain seq x y z
N MET A 1 5.96 -4.52 -1.46
CA MET A 1 6.63 -5.53 -2.32
C MET A 1 5.66 -6.59 -2.86
N LEU A 2 4.86 -7.25 -2.03
CA LEU A 2 3.90 -8.30 -2.46
C LEU A 2 2.93 -7.82 -3.56
N ALA A 3 2.30 -6.66 -3.39
CA ALA A 3 1.35 -6.11 -4.35
C ALA A 3 1.98 -5.85 -5.74
N VAL A 4 3.23 -5.36 -5.76
CA VAL A 4 3.98 -5.10 -7.00
C VAL A 4 4.32 -6.41 -7.71
N ALA A 5 4.71 -7.45 -6.97
CA ALA A 5 4.98 -8.75 -7.56
C ALA A 5 3.71 -9.38 -8.16
N LEU A 6 2.57 -9.28 -7.47
CA LEU A 6 1.28 -9.79 -7.95
C LEU A 6 0.79 -9.04 -9.20
N SER A 7 0.99 -7.71 -9.29
CA SER A 7 0.61 -6.95 -10.49
C SER A 7 1.50 -7.30 -11.69
N LEU A 8 2.80 -7.54 -11.49
CA LEU A 8 3.72 -7.92 -12.56
C LEU A 8 3.35 -9.26 -13.22
N ILE A 9 2.79 -10.21 -12.46
CA ILE A 9 2.32 -11.50 -13.00
C ILE A 9 1.20 -11.31 -14.04
N VAL A 10 0.39 -10.25 -13.93
CA VAL A 10 -0.67 -9.94 -14.91
C VAL A 10 -0.13 -9.07 -16.04
N VAL A 11 0.66 -8.06 -15.69
CA VAL A 11 1.19 -7.07 -16.61
C VAL A 11 2.09 -7.71 -17.67
N ILE A 12 3.02 -8.57 -17.26
CA ILE A 12 4.01 -9.17 -18.18
C ILE A 12 3.33 -10.01 -19.29
N PRO A 13 2.43 -10.97 -18.99
CA PRO A 13 1.74 -11.74 -20.02
C PRO A 13 0.86 -10.88 -20.94
N VAL A 14 0.20 -9.85 -20.39
CA VAL A 14 -0.67 -8.97 -21.19
C VAL A 14 0.15 -8.20 -22.23
N TYR A 15 1.24 -7.55 -21.81
CA TYR A 15 2.11 -6.83 -22.74
C TYR A 15 2.82 -7.76 -23.72
N PHE A 16 3.23 -8.95 -23.26
CA PHE A 16 3.80 -9.96 -24.13
C PHE A 16 2.80 -10.41 -25.20
N MET A 17 1.57 -10.76 -24.82
CA MET A 17 0.52 -11.15 -25.77
C MET A 17 0.17 -10.02 -26.74
N LEU A 18 0.15 -8.77 -26.27
CA LEU A 18 -0.09 -7.60 -27.13
C LEU A 18 0.96 -7.52 -28.24
N VAL A 19 2.25 -7.58 -27.88
CA VAL A 19 3.35 -7.53 -28.86
C VAL A 19 3.33 -8.76 -29.77
N TYR A 20 3.10 -9.94 -29.20
CA TYR A 20 3.02 -11.20 -29.95
C TYR A 20 1.89 -11.17 -30.98
N PHE A 21 0.67 -10.76 -30.60
CA PHE A 21 -0.46 -10.67 -31.51
C PHE A 21 -0.26 -9.59 -32.57
N ALA A 22 0.27 -8.42 -32.19
CA ALA A 22 0.60 -7.35 -33.14
C ALA A 22 1.61 -7.82 -34.20
N TRP A 23 2.60 -8.63 -33.81
CA TRP A 23 3.58 -9.17 -34.76
C TRP A 23 3.04 -10.33 -35.59
N ASN A 24 2.36 -11.28 -34.95
CA ASN A 24 1.91 -12.53 -35.58
C ASN A 24 0.71 -12.32 -36.51
N TYR A 25 -0.23 -11.44 -36.16
CA TYR A 25 -1.44 -11.16 -36.95
C TYR A 25 -1.35 -9.87 -37.77
N ARG A 26 -0.13 -9.34 -38.01
CA ARG A 26 0.13 -8.24 -38.94
C ARG A 26 -0.34 -8.60 -40.36
N GLU A 27 -0.89 -7.62 -41.08
CA GLU A 27 -1.40 -7.76 -42.46
C GLU A 27 -0.42 -8.46 -43.44
N GLY A 28 0.88 -8.21 -43.30
CA GLY A 28 1.92 -8.85 -44.12
C GLY A 28 2.14 -10.34 -43.87
N ASN A 29 1.53 -10.95 -42.83
CA ASN A 29 1.74 -12.37 -42.48
C ASN A 29 0.62 -13.27 -43.04
N LYS A 30 0.87 -13.91 -44.19
CA LYS A 30 -0.08 -14.82 -44.85
C LYS A 30 -0.18 -16.22 -44.22
N LYS A 31 0.63 -16.53 -43.20
CA LYS A 31 0.66 -17.86 -42.55
C LYS A 31 -0.26 -17.94 -41.33
N ALA A 32 -0.68 -16.81 -40.77
CA ALA A 32 -1.56 -16.79 -39.60
C ALA A 32 -2.97 -17.21 -40.00
N ARG A 33 -3.60 -18.06 -39.18
CA ARG A 33 -5.01 -18.46 -39.36
C ARG A 33 -5.90 -17.25 -39.05
N TYR A 34 -6.56 -16.71 -40.08
CA TYR A 34 -7.55 -15.65 -39.95
C TYR A 34 -8.94 -16.26 -39.77
N ASP A 35 -9.60 -15.95 -38.66
CA ASP A 35 -10.92 -16.49 -38.32
C ASP A 35 -11.85 -15.34 -37.88
N PRO A 36 -12.61 -14.72 -38.81
CA PRO A 36 -13.43 -13.54 -38.53
C PRO A 36 -14.72 -13.84 -37.76
N HIS A 37 -15.09 -15.12 -37.63
CA HIS A 37 -16.32 -15.55 -36.96
C HIS A 37 -16.08 -16.06 -35.53
N PHE A 38 -14.83 -16.02 -35.05
CA PHE A 38 -14.52 -16.37 -33.68
C PHE A 38 -14.85 -15.21 -32.74
N ASP A 39 -16.03 -15.26 -32.14
CA ASP A 39 -16.60 -14.22 -31.28
C ASP A 39 -16.66 -14.63 -29.79
N HIS A 40 -16.78 -15.93 -29.50
CA HIS A 40 -16.90 -16.41 -28.13
C HIS A 40 -16.15 -17.71 -27.87
N SER A 41 -15.48 -17.77 -26.72
CA SER A 41 -14.94 -18.99 -26.14
C SER A 41 -15.08 -18.96 -24.64
N ARG A 42 -15.94 -19.84 -24.11
CA ARG A 42 -16.18 -19.99 -22.66
C ARG A 42 -14.90 -20.26 -21.88
N LEU A 43 -13.94 -20.96 -22.48
CA LEU A 43 -12.67 -21.27 -21.83
C LEU A 43 -11.81 -20.01 -21.65
N ILE A 44 -11.67 -19.19 -22.70
CA ILE A 44 -10.90 -17.95 -22.63
C ILE A 44 -11.58 -16.95 -21.69
N GLU A 45 -12.91 -16.89 -21.76
CA GLU A 45 -13.71 -16.03 -20.91
C GLU A 45 -13.57 -16.38 -19.42
N SER A 46 -13.61 -17.67 -19.08
CA SER A 46 -13.39 -18.12 -17.71
C SER A 46 -11.99 -17.80 -17.20
N ILE A 47 -10.97 -17.81 -18.06
CA ILE A 47 -9.58 -17.53 -17.67
C ILE A 47 -9.41 -16.03 -17.37
N TRP A 48 -9.89 -15.14 -18.24
CA TRP A 48 -9.73 -13.69 -18.01
C TRP A 48 -10.57 -13.18 -16.84
N TRP A 49 -11.65 -13.87 -16.46
CA TRP A 49 -12.43 -13.56 -15.27
C TRP A 49 -11.84 -14.21 -14.01
N GLY A 50 -11.38 -15.45 -14.12
CA GLY A 50 -10.86 -16.21 -12.99
C GLY A 50 -9.54 -15.65 -12.46
N VAL A 51 -8.59 -15.30 -13.34
CA VAL A 51 -7.27 -14.82 -12.92
C VAL A 51 -7.36 -13.54 -12.07
N PRO A 52 -8.06 -12.46 -12.50
CA PRO A 52 -8.24 -11.27 -11.67
C PRO A 52 -8.98 -11.54 -10.35
N LEU A 53 -10.00 -12.39 -10.37
CA LEU A 53 -10.76 -12.75 -9.17
C LEU A 53 -9.86 -13.40 -8.10
N VAL A 54 -8.98 -14.31 -8.51
CA VAL A 54 -8.04 -14.97 -7.59
C VAL A 54 -7.04 -13.96 -7.01
N ILE A 55 -6.50 -13.07 -7.84
CA ILE A 55 -5.52 -12.07 -7.40
C ILE A 55 -6.15 -11.10 -6.38
N ILE A 56 -7.36 -10.60 -6.67
CA ILE A 56 -8.08 -9.72 -5.74
C ILE A 56 -8.37 -10.44 -4.43
N THR A 57 -8.73 -11.72 -4.47
CA THR A 57 -8.99 -12.51 -3.25
C THR A 57 -7.73 -12.63 -2.38
N ILE A 58 -6.58 -12.92 -2.98
CA ILE A 58 -5.29 -13.00 -2.26
C ILE A 58 -4.93 -11.64 -1.65
N LEU A 59 -5.06 -10.56 -2.43
CA LEU A 59 -4.80 -9.20 -1.95
C LEU A 59 -5.75 -8.80 -0.83
N ALA A 60 -7.03 -9.13 -0.91
CA ALA A 60 -8.01 -8.86 0.13
C ALA A 60 -7.63 -9.53 1.45
N ILE A 61 -7.22 -10.81 1.41
CA ILE A 61 -6.76 -11.53 2.62
C ILE A 61 -5.49 -10.90 3.19
N ALA A 62 -4.52 -10.57 2.33
CA ALA A 62 -3.27 -9.94 2.76
C ALA A 62 -3.51 -8.57 3.39
N THR A 63 -4.35 -7.74 2.76
CA THR A 63 -4.75 -6.42 3.27
C THR A 63 -5.52 -6.56 4.59
N TRP A 64 -6.46 -7.50 4.70
CA TRP A 64 -7.20 -7.73 5.94
C TRP A 64 -6.28 -8.03 7.12
N ARG A 65 -5.29 -8.91 6.92
CA ARG A 65 -4.28 -9.23 7.94
C ARG A 65 -3.41 -8.02 8.26
N GLY A 66 -2.90 -7.35 7.23
CA GLY A 66 -2.06 -6.15 7.39
C GLY A 66 -2.78 -5.04 8.15
N SER A 67 -4.05 -4.78 7.85
CA SER A 67 -4.86 -3.77 8.55
C SER A 67 -5.08 -4.09 10.02
N HIS A 68 -5.21 -5.37 10.40
CA HIS A 68 -5.35 -5.78 11.80
C HIS A 68 -4.01 -5.77 12.56
N GLU A 69 -2.90 -6.05 11.87
CA GLU A 69 -1.56 -6.05 12.47
C GLU A 69 -1.00 -4.64 12.67
N LEU A 70 -1.31 -3.73 11.74
CA LEU A 70 -0.81 -2.35 11.69
C LEU A 70 -1.82 -1.32 12.20
N ASP A 71 -2.79 -1.75 13.02
CA ASP A 71 -3.78 -0.84 13.61
C ASP A 71 -3.07 0.18 14.52
N PRO A 72 -3.15 1.50 14.23
CA PRO A 72 -2.49 2.55 15.01
C PRO A 72 -2.92 2.61 16.48
N PHE A 73 -4.12 2.12 16.81
CA PHE A 73 -4.65 2.16 18.18
C PHE A 73 -4.26 0.94 19.02
N ARG A 74 -3.60 -0.06 18.41
CA ARG A 74 -3.20 -1.26 19.14
C ARG A 74 -1.90 -1.00 19.90
N PRO A 75 -1.87 -1.16 21.24
CA PRO A 75 -0.65 -0.97 22.00
C PRO A 75 0.41 -1.98 21.55
N LEU A 76 1.62 -1.48 21.27
CA LEU A 76 2.77 -2.32 20.99
C LEU A 76 3.10 -3.15 22.23
N GLN A 77 3.24 -4.46 22.06
CA GLN A 77 3.69 -5.34 23.14
C GLN A 77 5.18 -5.09 23.38
N ALA A 78 5.50 -4.30 24.39
CA ALA A 78 6.86 -4.15 24.87
C ALA A 78 6.89 -4.18 26.40
N ASP A 79 8.04 -4.60 26.92
CA ASP A 79 8.33 -4.68 28.36
C ASP A 79 8.54 -3.30 29.00
N THR A 80 8.58 -2.24 28.18
CA THR A 80 8.82 -0.85 28.59
C THR A 80 7.55 -0.02 28.51
N ARG A 81 7.39 0.91 29.47
CA ARG A 81 6.27 1.85 29.46
C ARG A 81 6.33 2.71 28.19
N PRO A 82 5.22 2.86 27.45
CA PRO A 82 5.20 3.69 26.26
C PRO A 82 5.45 5.16 26.64
N LEU A 83 6.28 5.84 25.87
CA LEU A 83 6.48 7.28 25.98
C LEU A 83 5.31 7.98 25.30
N ASN A 84 4.57 8.80 26.04
CA ASN A 84 3.46 9.57 25.47
C ASN A 84 4.00 10.89 24.91
N ILE A 85 3.75 11.17 23.63
CA ILE A 85 4.13 12.42 22.99
C ILE A 85 2.88 13.02 22.34
N GLN A 86 2.49 14.22 22.78
CA GLN A 86 1.41 14.95 22.14
C GLN A 86 2.00 15.78 21.00
N VAL A 87 1.44 15.59 19.80
CA VAL A 87 1.85 16.29 18.59
C VAL A 87 0.76 17.31 18.24
N VAL A 88 1.07 18.60 18.33
CA VAL A 88 0.16 19.68 17.97
C VAL A 88 0.60 20.28 16.62
N ALA A 89 -0.26 20.17 15.62
CA ALA A 89 -0.07 20.83 14.34
C ALA A 89 -0.44 22.33 14.46
N LEU A 90 0.58 23.19 14.43
CA LEU A 90 0.46 24.65 14.33
C LEU A 90 0.69 25.09 12.89
N GLN A 91 0.39 26.36 12.58
CA GLN A 91 0.65 26.89 11.24
C GLN A 91 2.16 26.85 10.91
N TRP A 92 2.54 25.98 9.98
CA TRP A 92 3.91 25.72 9.53
C TRP A 92 4.91 25.28 10.62
N LYS A 93 4.42 24.78 11.75
CA LYS A 93 5.27 24.32 12.86
C LYS A 93 4.65 23.10 13.53
N TRP A 94 5.50 22.21 14.01
CA TRP A 94 5.12 21.09 14.84
C TRP A 94 5.52 21.38 16.28
N LEU A 95 4.57 21.30 17.21
CA LEU A 95 4.83 21.39 18.64
C LEU A 95 4.71 19.99 19.25
N PHE A 96 5.76 19.55 19.92
CA PHE A 96 5.82 18.27 20.60
C PHE A 96 5.81 18.51 22.11
N ILE A 97 4.87 17.90 22.82
CA ILE A 97 4.73 18.03 24.28
C ILE A 97 4.98 16.66 24.91
N TYR A 98 5.87 16.63 25.90
CA TYR A 98 6.22 15.44 26.68
C TYR A 98 5.58 15.58 28.06
N PRO A 99 4.33 15.11 28.28
CA PRO A 99 3.62 15.27 29.55
C PRO A 99 4.40 14.67 30.73
N ASP A 100 5.07 13.53 30.51
CA ASP A 100 5.85 12.84 31.55
C ASP A 100 7.06 13.64 32.03
N TYR A 101 7.61 14.50 31.17
CA TYR A 101 8.80 15.31 31.44
C TYR A 101 8.50 16.80 31.63
N ASN A 102 7.24 17.22 31.43
CA ASN A 102 6.80 18.62 31.44
C ASN A 102 7.63 19.55 30.53
N ILE A 103 8.12 19.03 29.41
CA ILE A 103 8.86 19.82 28.40
C ILE A 103 8.08 19.88 27.09
N ALA A 104 8.32 20.94 26.32
CA ALA A 104 7.80 21.09 24.97
C ALA A 104 8.91 21.54 24.01
N THR A 105 8.91 20.98 22.80
CA THR A 105 9.90 21.29 21.75
C THR A 105 9.19 21.65 20.45
N VAL A 106 9.81 22.50 19.64
CA VAL A 106 9.27 22.93 18.34
C VAL A 106 10.12 22.33 17.23
N ASN A 107 9.47 21.70 16.24
CA ASN A 107 10.06 21.08 15.05
C ASN A 107 11.09 19.98 15.29
N LEU A 108 11.38 19.61 16.53
CA LEU A 108 12.31 18.55 16.90
C LEU A 108 11.66 17.64 17.93
N VAL A 109 11.68 16.34 17.65
CA VAL A 109 11.26 15.29 18.58
C VAL A 109 12.48 14.38 18.84
N GLN A 110 12.71 14.02 20.09
CA GLN A 110 13.78 13.13 20.51
C GLN A 110 13.23 12.11 21.49
N PHE A 111 13.55 10.84 21.26
CA PHE A 111 13.10 9.73 22.08
C PHE A 111 14.20 8.65 22.13
N PRO A 112 14.23 7.83 23.18
CA PRO A 112 15.16 6.72 23.28
C PRO A 112 14.86 5.64 22.23
N GLU A 113 15.91 5.04 21.68
CA GLU A 113 15.79 3.90 20.77
C GLU A 113 15.07 2.72 21.46
N ARG A 114 14.32 1.93 20.67
CA ARG A 114 13.64 0.69 21.11
C ARG A 114 12.61 0.86 22.24
N THR A 115 12.04 2.05 22.39
CA THR A 115 10.92 2.30 23.31
C THR A 115 9.64 2.53 22.50
N PRO A 116 8.50 1.91 22.85
CA PRO A 116 7.22 2.22 22.24
C PRO A 116 6.85 3.68 22.48
N ILE A 117 6.29 4.33 21.47
CA ILE A 117 5.86 5.72 21.54
C ILE A 117 4.38 5.76 21.17
N ALA A 118 3.59 6.40 22.01
CA ALA A 118 2.20 6.73 21.72
C ALA A 118 2.15 8.20 21.28
N PHE A 119 1.83 8.43 20.01
CA PHE A 119 1.65 9.78 19.46
C PHE A 119 0.18 10.18 19.54
N ASP A 120 -0.13 11.14 20.40
CA ASP A 120 -1.46 11.77 20.46
C ASP A 120 -1.45 13.00 19.55
N VAL A 121 -2.04 12.88 18.36
CA VAL A 121 -2.02 13.96 17.36
C VAL A 121 -3.27 14.83 17.48
N THR A 122 -3.05 16.14 17.60
CA THR A 122 -4.10 17.16 17.59
C THR A 122 -3.69 18.33 16.69
N ALA A 123 -4.65 19.18 16.33
CA ALA A 123 -4.42 20.33 15.47
C ALA A 123 -5.12 21.57 16.03
N ASP A 124 -4.39 22.67 16.07
CA ASP A 124 -4.93 24.03 16.30
C ASP A 124 -5.09 24.80 14.97
N ALA A 125 -4.41 24.32 13.93
CA ALA A 125 -4.45 24.83 12.56
C ALA A 125 -5.35 23.94 11.64
N PRO A 126 -5.48 24.23 10.32
CA PRO A 126 -6.19 23.35 9.39
C PRO A 126 -5.66 21.91 9.39
N MET A 127 -6.48 20.97 8.90
CA MET A 127 -6.17 19.54 8.89
C MET A 127 -4.78 19.24 8.30
N ASN A 128 -3.94 18.57 9.09
CA ASN A 128 -2.57 18.18 8.72
C ASN A 128 -2.37 16.67 8.94
N SER A 129 -1.40 16.10 8.21
CA SER A 129 -0.98 14.70 8.37
C SER A 129 0.43 14.66 8.95
N PHE A 130 0.57 14.13 10.16
CA PHE A 130 1.88 13.88 10.76
C PHE A 130 2.49 12.62 10.14
N TRP A 131 3.71 12.72 9.61
CA TRP A 131 4.38 11.58 8.98
C TRP A 131 5.89 11.64 9.18
N ILE A 132 6.48 10.52 9.61
CA ILE A 132 7.94 10.32 9.71
C ILE A 132 8.30 9.12 8.82
N PRO A 133 8.73 9.35 7.56
CA PRO A 133 8.87 8.29 6.55
C PRO A 133 9.79 7.11 6.93
N GLN A 134 10.76 7.34 7.81
CA GLN A 134 11.70 6.29 8.24
C GLN A 134 11.14 5.37 9.34
N LEU A 135 10.08 5.79 10.04
CA LEU A 135 9.49 5.03 11.13
C LEU A 135 8.26 4.22 10.70
N GLY A 136 7.64 4.57 9.57
CA GLY A 136 6.46 3.88 9.03
C GLY A 136 5.68 4.72 8.05
#